data_AF-A0A2U2CIF4-F1
#
_entry.id   AF-A0A2U2CIF4-F1
#
_cell.length_a   1.000
_cell.length_b   1.000
_cell.length_c   1.000
_cell.angle_alpha   90.00
_cell.angle_beta   90.00
_cell.angle_gamma   90.00
#
_symmetry.space_group_name_H-M   'P 1'
#
loop_
_entity.id
_entity.type
_entity.pdbx_description
1 polymer ?
#
loop_
_entity_poly.entity_id
_entity_poly.type
_entity_poly.pdbx_seq_one_letter_code
_entity_poly.pdbx_strand_id
1 'polypeptide(L)' 'MSEADRRADLPPAAQRALAEADERRRKAEAEAVPLPKELGGRKGPEPVRYGDWEKKGLAIDF' A
#
# COMPACT_ATOMS: atom_id res chain seq x y z
N MET A 1 -16.86 -18.94 3.07
CA MET A 1 -16.42 -17.98 4.10
C MET A 1 -15.98 -16.71 3.39
N SER A 2 -16.80 -15.66 3.41
CA SER A 2 -16.40 -14.35 2.89
C SER A 2 -15.34 -13.71 3.79
N GLU A 3 -14.67 -12.67 3.31
CA GLU A 3 -13.75 -11.85 4.10
C GLU A 3 -14.47 -11.21 5.30
N ALA A 4 -15.74 -10.84 5.12
CA ALA A 4 -16.58 -10.26 6.18
C ALA A 4 -16.87 -11.28 7.27
N ASP A 5 -17.23 -12.53 6.91
CA ASP A 5 -17.46 -13.62 7.87
C ASP A 5 -16.18 -13.89 8.68
N ARG A 6 -15.02 -13.93 7.99
CA ARG A 6 -13.71 -14.11 8.63
C ARG A 6 -13.37 -13.00 9.61
N ARG A 7 -13.75 -11.75 9.33
CA ARG A 7 -13.53 -10.61 10.25
C ARG A 7 -14.48 -10.63 11.44
N ALA A 8 -15.72 -11.10 11.26
CA ALA A 8 -16.71 -11.21 12.33
C ALA A 8 -16.32 -12.27 13.38
N ASP A 9 -15.69 -13.36 12.94
CA ASP A 9 -15.22 -14.45 13.80
C ASP A 9 -13.94 -14.10 14.61
N LEU A 10 -13.31 -12.95 14.36
CA LEU A 10 -12.09 -12.54 15.07
C LEU A 10 -12.36 -12.05 16.49
N PRO A 11 -11.40 -12.22 17.42
CA PRO A 11 -11.49 -11.61 18.75
C PRO A 11 -11.65 -10.08 18.69
N PRO A 12 -12.34 -9.45 19.67
CA PRO A 12 -12.58 -8.00 19.67
C PRO A 12 -11.31 -7.15 19.59
N ALA A 13 -10.17 -7.65 20.07
CA ALA A 13 -8.88 -6.98 19.92
C ALA A 13 -8.40 -6.94 18.45
N ALA A 14 -8.56 -8.03 17.71
CA ALA A 14 -8.15 -8.13 16.31
C ALA A 14 -9.07 -7.29 15.40
N GLN A 15 -10.37 -7.25 15.68
CA GLN A 15 -11.31 -6.38 14.96
C GLN A 15 -10.93 -4.89 15.11
N ARG A 16 -10.60 -4.45 16.33
CA ARG A 16 -10.14 -3.08 16.59
C ARG A 16 -8.83 -2.76 15.86
N ALA A 17 -7.87 -3.67 15.88
CA ALA A 17 -6.60 -3.49 15.17
C ALA A 17 -6.80 -3.36 13.65
N LEU A 18 -7.71 -4.16 13.07
CA LEU A 18 -8.06 -4.04 11.65
C LEU A 18 -8.75 -2.72 11.34
N ALA A 19 -9.67 -2.27 12.18
CA ALA A 19 -10.35 -0.99 12.02
C ALA A 19 -9.36 0.19 12.06
N GLU A 20 -8.43 0.19 13.02
CA GLU A 20 -7.38 1.22 13.09
C GLU A 20 -6.46 1.18 11.86
N ALA A 21 -6.09 -0.02 11.38
CA ALA A 21 -5.31 -0.15 10.16
C ALA A 21 -6.06 0.35 8.91
N ASP A 22 -7.36 0.08 8.83
CA ASP A 22 -8.24 0.60 7.77
C ASP A 22 -8.32 2.14 7.83
N GLU A 23 -8.44 2.73 9.02
CA GLU A 23 -8.43 4.19 9.21
C GLU A 23 -7.10 4.82 8.80
N ARG A 24 -5.96 4.23 9.18
CA ARG A 24 -4.64 4.72 8.77
C ARG A 24 -4.46 4.66 7.26
N ARG A 25 -4.89 3.58 6.62
CA ARG A 25 -4.88 3.46 5.15
C ARG A 25 -5.72 4.54 4.48
N ARG A 26 -6.96 4.76 4.97
CA ARG A 26 -7.84 5.80 4.44
C ARG A 26 -7.26 7.20 4.58
N LYS A 27 -6.62 7.51 5.71
CA LYS A 27 -5.93 8.80 5.91
C LYS A 27 -4.76 8.96 4.94
N ALA A 28 -3.93 7.91 4.79
CA ALA A 28 -2.82 7.94 3.84
C ALA A 28 -3.30 8.06 2.38
N GLU A 29 -4.41 7.41 2.01
CA GLU A 29 -5.02 7.54 0.67
C GLU A 29 -5.67 8.92 0.46
N ALA A 30 -6.24 9.53 1.50
CA ALA A 30 -6.81 10.87 1.43
C ALA A 30 -5.74 11.97 1.35
N GLU A 31 -4.59 11.77 2.01
CA GLU A 31 -3.42 12.64 1.92
C GLU A 31 -2.56 12.35 0.68
N ALA A 32 -2.76 11.20 0.03
CA ALA A 32 -2.10 10.88 -1.22
C ALA A 32 -2.58 11.86 -2.29
N VAL A 33 -1.69 12.78 -2.67
CA VAL A 33 -1.90 13.65 -3.83
C VAL A 33 -2.12 12.73 -5.05
N PRO A 34 -3.20 12.93 -5.83
CA PRO A 34 -3.43 12.13 -7.03
C PRO A 34 -2.35 12.49 -8.06
N LEU A 35 -1.27 11.72 -8.09
CA LEU A 35 -0.25 11.82 -9.13
C LEU A 35 -0.76 11.13 -10.41
N PRO A 36 -0.33 11.62 -11.59
CA PRO A 36 -0.61 10.92 -12.84
C PRO A 36 -0.09 9.48 -12.75
N LYS A 37 -0.92 8.54 -13.22
CA LYS A 37 -0.56 7.12 -13.30
C LYS A 37 0.72 6.99 -14.12
N GLU A 38 1.71 6.33 -13.54
CA GLU A 38 2.93 5.96 -14.25
C GLU A 38 2.58 4.86 -15.26
N LEU A 39 2.96 5.07 -16.52
CA LEU A 39 2.74 4.13 -17.63
C LEU A 39 4.11 3.65 -18.12
N GLY A 40 4.25 2.36 -18.38
CA GLY A 40 5.50 1.75 -18.85
C GLY A 40 6.53 1.44 -17.76
N GLY A 41 6.30 1.89 -16.51
CA GLY A 41 7.16 1.60 -15.35
C GLY A 41 6.85 0.28 -14.65
N ARG A 42 7.76 -0.14 -13.76
CA ARG A 42 7.56 -1.30 -12.88
C ARG A 42 6.40 -1.05 -11.90
N LYS A 43 5.72 -2.11 -11.44
CA LYS A 43 4.71 -1.99 -10.38
C LYS A 43 5.33 -1.36 -9.13
N GLY A 44 4.75 -0.26 -8.65
CA GLY A 44 5.25 0.51 -7.53
C GLY A 44 5.49 1.96 -7.94
N PRO A 45 5.90 2.83 -7.00
CA PRO A 45 6.30 4.20 -7.31
C PRO A 45 7.54 4.23 -8.20
N GLU A 46 7.63 5.23 -9.09
CA GLU A 46 8.75 5.38 -10.02
C GLU A 46 10.08 5.47 -9.25
N PRO A 47 11.10 4.67 -9.63
CA PRO A 47 12.47 4.83 -9.14
C PRO A 47 12.96 6.27 -9.22
N VAL A 48 12.62 6.97 -10.31
CA VAL A 48 12.99 8.36 -10.58
C VAL A 48 12.45 9.31 -9.51
N ARG A 49 11.26 9.05 -8.97
CA ARG A 49 10.59 9.93 -7.99
C ARG A 49 11.17 9.80 -6.59
N TYR A 50 11.70 8.64 -6.25
CA TYR A 50 12.17 8.32 -4.89
C TYR A 50 13.66 8.00 -4.82
N GLY A 51 14.39 8.10 -5.94
CA GLY A 51 15.80 7.75 -6.03
C GLY A 51 16.09 6.25 -5.87
N ASP A 52 15.05 5.41 -5.92
CA ASP A 52 15.15 3.96 -5.69
C ASP A 52 15.45 3.21 -7.00
N TRP A 53 16.66 3.44 -7.52
CA TRP A 53 17.19 2.76 -8.71
C TRP A 53 17.71 1.35 -8.42
N GLU A 54 17.66 0.92 -7.16
CA GLU A 54 18.22 -0.35 -6.73
C GLU A 54 17.17 -1.47 -6.72
N LYS A 55 17.53 -2.60 -7.29
CA LYS A 55 16.78 -3.85 -7.11
C LYS A 55 17.74 -4.94 -6.68
N LYS A 56 17.57 -5.46 -5.46
CA LYS A 56 18.47 -6.49 -4.89
C LYS A 56 19.95 -6.05 -4.87
N GLY A 57 20.21 -4.76 -4.63
CA GLY A 57 21.57 -4.20 -4.57
C GLY A 57 22.24 -3.97 -5.93
N LEU A 58 21.49 -4.04 -7.05
CA LEU A 58 21.96 -3.62 -8.36
C LEU A 58 21.21 -2.36 -8.79
N ALA A 59 21.96 -1.33 -9.19
CA ALA A 59 21.41 -0.19 -9.90
C ALA A 59 20.93 -0.65 -11.29
N ILE A 60 19.66 -0.42 -11.60
CA ILE A 60 19.03 -0.80 -12.87
C ILE A 60 18.47 0.46 -13.52
N ASP A 61 18.89 0.76 -14.75
CA ASP A 61 18.50 1.95 -15.52
C ASP A 61 17.92 1.55 -16.89
N PHE A 62 16.68 1.03 -16.94
CA PHE A 62 15.79 0.93 -18.12
C PHE A 62 14.48 0.20 -17.77
#